data_AF-A0A550D2N1-F1
#
_entry.id   AF-A0A550D2N1-F1
#
_cell.length_a   1.000
_cell.length_b   1.000
_cell.length_c   1.000
_cell.angle_alpha   90.00
_cell.angle_beta   90.00
_cell.angle_gamma   90.00
#
_symmetry.space_group_name_H-M   'P 1'
#
loop_
_entity.id
_entity.type
_entity.pdbx_description
1 polymer ?
#
loop_
_entity_poly.entity_id
_entity_poly.type
_entity_poly.pdbx_seq_one_letter_code
_entity_poly.pdbx_strand_id
1 'polypeptide(L)'
;MKRRTVFMIFLVFLLLGIGLTLFTYLYTSAITSKVSSYISLSEASARSYSIFTKAGDTIIIKGNSTNPVDIYIISPEIVPLANSVTSFRISFLSHINGNLYIQFRTLPYTNLTKVSLEILVINTWFEGS
;
A
#
# COMPACT_ATOMS: atom_id res chain seq x y z
N MET A 1 -40.69 -22.76 -18.34
CA MET A 1 -39.81 -21.60 -18.65
C MET A 1 -39.04 -21.90 -19.93
N LYS A 2 -39.02 -20.98 -20.90
CA LYS A 2 -38.52 -21.24 -22.27
C LYS A 2 -36.98 -21.38 -22.27
N ARG A 3 -36.41 -22.34 -23.02
CA ARG A 3 -34.96 -22.61 -23.13
C ARG A 3 -34.10 -21.35 -23.35
N ARG A 4 -34.64 -20.32 -24.01
CA ARG A 4 -34.01 -19.00 -24.21
C ARG A 4 -33.71 -18.25 -22.90
N THR A 5 -34.59 -18.36 -21.90
CA THR A 5 -34.39 -17.70 -20.60
C THR A 5 -33.24 -18.32 -19.83
N VAL A 6 -33.11 -19.66 -19.86
CA VAL A 6 -32.00 -20.38 -19.21
C VAL A 6 -30.66 -20.01 -19.87
N PHE A 7 -30.63 -19.92 -21.20
CA PHE A 7 -29.45 -19.50 -21.94
C PHE A 7 -29.03 -18.05 -21.64
N MET A 8 -29.98 -17.12 -21.57
CA MET A 8 -29.67 -15.73 -21.19
C MET A 8 -29.11 -15.62 -19.77
N ILE A 9 -29.67 -16.35 -18.81
CA ILE A 9 -29.14 -16.37 -17.44
C ILE A 9 -27.71 -16.91 -17.43
N PHE A 10 -27.45 -18.03 -18.14
CA PHE A 10 -26.11 -18.59 -18.25
C PHE A 10 -25.11 -17.60 -18.87
N LEU A 11 -25.48 -16.91 -19.95
CA LEU A 11 -24.63 -15.92 -20.61
C LEU A 11 -24.28 -14.76 -19.66
N VAL A 12 -25.23 -14.31 -18.84
CA VAL A 12 -24.99 -13.24 -17.85
C VAL A 12 -23.99 -13.69 -16.79
N PHE A 13 -24.14 -14.90 -16.23
CA PHE A 13 -23.17 -15.42 -15.27
C PHE A 13 -21.77 -15.61 -15.89
N LEU A 14 -21.70 -16.04 -17.15
CA LEU A 14 -20.43 -16.17 -17.87
C LEU A 14 -19.74 -14.81 -18.04
N LEU A 15 -20.47 -13.78 -18.48
CA LEU A 15 -19.94 -12.43 -18.65
C LEU A 15 -19.49 -11.80 -17.33
N LEU A 16 -20.25 -12.00 -16.25
CA LEU A 16 -19.85 -11.57 -14.91
C LEU A 16 -18.56 -12.25 -14.46
N GLY A 17 -18.43 -13.56 -14.69
CA GLY A 17 -17.21 -14.31 -14.39
C GLY A 17 -15.98 -13.81 -15.14
N ILE A 18 -16.12 -13.53 -16.44
CA ILE A 18 -15.04 -12.98 -17.29
C ILE A 18 -14.68 -11.56 -16.84
N GLY A 19 -15.67 -10.72 -16.54
CA GLY A 19 -15.42 -9.36 -16.05
C GLY A 19 -14.65 -9.35 -14.72
N LEU A 20 -15.01 -10.26 -13.81
CA LEU A 20 -14.36 -10.37 -12.51
C LEU A 20 -12.90 -10.83 -12.62
N THR A 21 -12.61 -11.80 -13.49
CA THR A 21 -11.23 -12.28 -13.71
C THR A 21 -10.36 -11.23 -14.39
N LEU A 22 -10.89 -10.50 -15.39
CA LEU A 22 -10.20 -9.36 -16.01
C LEU A 22 -9.90 -8.27 -14.99
N PHE A 23 -10.88 -7.87 -14.18
CA PHE A 23 -10.68 -6.86 -13.15
C PHE A 23 -9.62 -7.29 -12.12
N THR A 24 -9.70 -8.55 -11.67
CA THR A 24 -8.73 -9.10 -10.72
C THR A 24 -7.33 -9.12 -11.31
N TYR A 25 -7.19 -9.54 -12.57
CA TYR A 25 -5.91 -9.57 -13.29
C TYR A 25 -5.30 -8.18 -13.47
N LEU A 26 -6.11 -7.20 -13.87
CA LEU A 26 -5.66 -5.81 -14.02
C LEU A 26 -5.23 -5.22 -12.67
N TYR A 27 -6.01 -5.47 -11.62
CA TYR A 27 -5.70 -5.00 -10.27
C TYR A 27 -4.41 -5.62 -9.71
N THR A 28 -4.22 -6.93 -9.86
CA THR A 28 -2.98 -7.59 -9.41
C THR A 28 -1.78 -7.20 -10.27
N SER A 29 -1.97 -6.99 -11.57
CA SER A 29 -0.90 -6.50 -12.46
C SER A 29 -0.49 -5.06 -12.17
N ALA A 30 -1.37 -4.26 -11.57
CA ALA A 30 -1.06 -2.88 -11.18
C ALA A 30 -0.15 -2.80 -9.94
N ILE A 31 -0.12 -3.85 -9.09
CA ILE A 31 0.75 -3.87 -7.91
C ILE A 31 2.19 -4.21 -8.36
N THR A 32 3.08 -3.23 -8.33
CA THR A 32 4.48 -3.40 -8.75
C THR A 32 5.38 -3.90 -7.62
N SER A 33 5.04 -3.56 -6.38
CA SER A 33 5.79 -4.04 -5.22
C SER A 33 4.88 -4.20 -4.00
N LYS A 34 5.14 -5.25 -3.22
CA LYS A 34 4.48 -5.49 -1.94
C LYS A 34 5.53 -5.92 -0.92
N VAL A 35 5.64 -5.15 0.15
CA VAL A 35 6.49 -5.46 1.31
C VAL A 35 5.58 -5.65 2.52
N SER A 36 5.65 -6.82 3.15
CA SER A 36 4.97 -7.09 4.41
C SER A 36 6.01 -7.45 5.47
N SER A 37 5.93 -6.82 6.64
CA SER A 37 6.96 -6.98 7.67
C SER A 37 6.43 -6.77 9.08
N TYR A 38 7.13 -7.37 10.03
CA TYR A 38 6.98 -7.12 11.45
C TYR A 38 8.32 -6.64 11.99
N ILE A 39 8.34 -5.48 12.62
CA ILE A 39 9.56 -4.91 13.21
C ILE A 39 9.38 -4.67 14.69
N SER A 40 10.50 -4.75 15.40
CA SER A 40 10.63 -4.25 16.76
C SER A 40 11.61 -3.09 16.73
N LEU A 41 11.17 -1.96 17.26
CA LEU A 41 11.91 -0.71 17.37
C LEU A 41 12.16 -0.44 18.85
N SER A 42 13.42 -0.17 19.21
CA SER A 42 13.76 0.30 20.56
C SER A 42 13.30 1.75 20.76
N GLU A 43 13.43 2.26 21.98
CA GLU A 43 13.16 3.66 22.28
C GLU A 43 13.99 4.60 21.41
N ALA A 44 13.38 5.72 20.98
CA ALA A 44 14.00 6.75 20.15
C ALA A 44 14.76 6.22 18.91
N SER A 45 14.28 5.12 18.34
CA SER A 45 14.89 4.47 17.18
C SER A 45 14.10 4.76 15.91
N ALA A 46 14.79 4.61 14.78
CA ALA A 46 14.19 4.73 13.47
C ALA A 46 14.57 3.54 12.60
N ARG A 47 13.64 3.10 11.74
CA ARG A 47 13.91 2.08 10.73
C ARG A 47 13.30 2.47 9.41
N SER A 48 14.09 2.34 8.35
CA SER A 48 13.72 2.73 6.99
C SER A 48 13.55 1.52 6.09
N TYR A 49 12.58 1.61 5.17
CA TYR A 49 12.34 0.66 4.10
C TYR A 49 12.55 1.33 2.76
N SER A 50 13.46 0.79 1.96
CA SER A 50 13.66 1.23 0.58
C SER A 50 12.58 0.61 -0.29
N ILE A 51 11.89 1.44 -1.06
CA ILE A 51 11.00 1.01 -2.15
C ILE A 51 11.44 1.71 -3.44
N PHE A 52 11.37 0.99 -4.56
CA PHE A 52 11.58 1.58 -5.86
C PHE A 52 10.24 2.04 -6.43
N THR A 53 10.16 3.28 -6.88
CA THR A 53 8.93 3.89 -7.40
C THR A 53 9.19 4.69 -8.66
N LYS A 54 8.18 4.82 -9.50
CA LYS A 54 8.12 5.82 -10.56
C LYS A 54 7.26 7.00 -10.12
N ALA A 55 7.50 8.17 -10.71
CA ALA A 55 6.64 9.33 -10.54
C ALA A 55 5.23 8.97 -11.01
N GLY A 56 4.24 9.33 -10.20
CA GLY A 56 2.84 8.92 -10.37
C GLY A 56 2.46 7.65 -9.62
N ASP A 57 3.41 6.76 -9.25
CA ASP A 57 3.06 5.55 -8.50
C ASP A 57 2.35 5.91 -7.18
N THR A 58 1.27 5.19 -6.88
CA THR A 58 0.58 5.32 -5.61
C THR A 58 1.15 4.34 -4.60
N ILE A 59 1.65 4.85 -3.49
CA ILE A 59 2.18 4.09 -2.37
C ILE A 59 1.12 4.03 -1.27
N ILE A 60 0.71 2.83 -0.90
CA ILE A 60 -0.21 2.59 0.22
C ILE A 60 0.56 1.95 1.37
N ILE A 61 0.58 2.61 2.52
CA ILE A 61 1.25 2.16 3.75
C ILE A 61 0.15 1.87 4.77
N LYS A 62 0.05 0.63 5.23
CA LYS A 62 -0.95 0.27 6.24
C LYS A 62 -0.35 -0.64 7.30
N GLY A 63 -0.87 -0.58 8.52
CA GLY A 63 -0.31 -1.33 9.61
C GLY A 63 -0.79 -0.87 10.98
N ASN A 64 -0.28 -1.55 11.99
CA ASN A 64 -0.56 -1.26 13.39
C ASN A 64 0.74 -1.28 14.18
N SER A 65 0.78 -0.50 15.25
CA SER A 65 1.86 -0.51 16.22
C SER A 65 1.33 -0.62 17.64
N THR A 66 2.13 -1.25 18.49
CA THR A 66 1.83 -1.43 19.92
C THR A 66 1.92 -0.12 20.71
N ASN A 67 2.83 0.78 20.32
CA ASN A 67 2.95 2.14 20.83
C ASN A 67 2.91 3.15 19.67
N PRO A 68 2.64 4.44 19.94
CA PRO A 68 2.60 5.45 18.89
C PRO A 68 3.93 5.57 18.14
N VAL A 69 3.85 5.69 16.82
CA VAL A 69 4.98 5.90 15.92
C VAL A 69 4.74 7.09 14.99
N ASP A 70 5.82 7.73 14.59
CA ASP A 70 5.82 8.69 13.49
C ASP A 70 6.27 8.00 12.20
N ILE A 71 5.67 8.40 11.08
CA ILE A 71 5.90 7.83 9.76
C ILE A 71 6.28 8.95 8.81
N TYR A 72 7.42 8.77 8.12
CA TYR A 72 7.97 9.74 7.19
C TYR A 72 8.28 9.07 5.86
N ILE A 73 8.21 9.87 4.80
CA ILE A 73 8.84 9.57 3.51
C ILE A 73 10.09 10.43 3.37
N ILE A 74 11.15 9.84 2.86
CA ILE A 74 12.42 10.51 2.61
C ILE A 74 12.75 10.37 1.13
N SER A 75 12.61 11.48 0.39
CA SER A 75 13.01 11.59 -1.03
C SER A 75 12.68 12.98 -1.63
N PRO A 76 13.68 13.76 -2.10
CA PRO A 76 14.95 14.08 -1.44
C PRO A 76 14.75 14.85 -0.12
N GLU A 77 13.55 15.37 0.12
CA GLU A 77 13.14 16.01 1.36
C GLU A 77 12.44 15.02 2.30
N ILE A 78 12.38 15.37 3.59
CA ILE A 78 11.66 14.59 4.60
C ILE A 78 10.23 15.10 4.66
N VAL A 79 9.27 14.24 4.28
CA VAL A 79 7.84 14.53 4.30
C VAL A 79 7.19 13.75 5.45
N PRO A 80 6.62 14.42 6.47
CA PRO A 80 5.85 13.74 7.50
C PRO A 80 4.54 13.22 6.91
N LEU A 81 4.24 11.95 7.12
CA LEU A 81 2.99 11.33 6.67
C LEU A 81 1.98 11.17 7.80
N ALA A 82 2.44 10.77 8.98
CA ALA A 82 1.60 10.59 10.16
C ALA A 82 2.46 10.73 11.41
N ASN A 83 1.90 11.33 12.46
CA ASN A 83 2.60 11.56 13.71
C ASN A 83 1.84 10.91 14.87
N SER A 84 2.56 10.23 15.76
CA SER A 84 2.05 9.60 16.97
C SER A 84 0.83 8.68 16.73
N VAL A 85 0.91 7.80 15.74
CA VAL A 85 -0.17 6.88 15.37
C VAL A 85 0.09 5.45 15.83
N THR A 86 -0.97 4.74 16.24
CA THR A 86 -0.95 3.30 16.59
C THR A 86 -1.59 2.41 15.53
N SER A 87 -2.38 3.01 14.63
CA SER A 87 -2.96 2.36 13.46
C SER A 87 -2.92 3.33 12.31
N PHE A 88 -2.52 2.85 11.13
CA PHE A 88 -2.32 3.71 9.98
C PHE A 88 -2.77 3.03 8.69
N ARG A 89 -3.33 3.85 7.80
CA ARG A 89 -3.57 3.53 6.39
C ARG A 89 -3.41 4.83 5.60
N ILE A 90 -2.25 4.99 4.98
CA ILE A 90 -1.80 6.20 4.32
C ILE A 90 -1.67 5.91 2.83
N SER A 91 -2.11 6.85 2.00
CA SER A 91 -1.89 6.82 0.55
C SER A 91 -1.03 8.03 0.20
N PHE A 92 0.03 7.81 -0.56
CA PHE A 92 0.96 8.84 -1.00
C PHE A 92 1.29 8.68 -2.47
N LEU A 93 1.33 9.78 -3.23
CA LEU A 93 1.69 9.77 -4.63
C LEU A 93 3.18 10.05 -4.77
N SER A 94 3.93 9.15 -5.42
CA SER A 94 5.36 9.38 -5.62
C SER A 94 5.60 10.49 -6.62
N HIS A 95 6.48 11.43 -6.27
CA HIS A 95 6.90 12.53 -7.15
C HIS A 95 8.23 12.24 -7.87
N ILE A 96 8.84 11.09 -7.62
CA ILE A 96 10.18 10.77 -8.11
C ILE A 96 10.25 9.43 -8.83
N ASN A 97 11.18 9.34 -9.77
CA ASN A 97 11.64 8.09 -10.34
C ASN A 97 12.89 7.62 -9.58
N GLY A 98 12.79 6.54 -8.81
CA GLY A 98 13.93 5.98 -8.08
C GLY A 98 13.57 5.39 -6.73
N ASN A 99 14.58 5.32 -5.85
CA ASN A 99 14.41 4.81 -4.50
C ASN A 99 13.83 5.89 -3.57
N LEU A 100 12.78 5.50 -2.85
CA LEU A 100 12.15 6.27 -1.79
C LEU A 100 12.22 5.48 -0.49
N TYR A 101 12.48 6.16 0.63
CA TYR A 101 12.57 5.50 1.93
C TYR A 101 11.39 5.83 2.82
N ILE A 102 10.68 4.81 3.29
CA ILE A 102 9.63 4.96 4.30
C ILE A 102 10.26 4.70 5.66
N GLN A 103 10.29 5.71 6.51
CA GLN A 103 10.89 5.65 7.84
C GLN A 103 9.80 5.62 8.92
N PHE A 104 9.91 4.65 9.83
CA PHE A 104 9.14 4.59 11.06
C PHE A 104 10.04 5.02 12.22
N ARG A 105 9.56 5.92 13.08
CA ARG A 105 10.31 6.43 14.23
C ARG A 105 9.48 6.27 15.51
N THR A 106 10.11 5.80 16.57
CA THR A 106 9.49 5.73 17.90
C THR A 106 9.66 7.05 18.65
N LEU A 107 8.68 7.38 19.49
CA LEU A 107 8.74 8.56 20.36
C LEU A 107 9.70 8.32 21.54
N PRO A 108 10.30 9.38 22.12
CA PRO A 108 11.01 9.27 23.39
C PRO A 108 10.11 8.67 24.47
N TYR A 109 10.70 7.92 25.40
CA TYR A 109 10.03 7.27 26.53
C TYR A 109 9.01 6.20 26.14
N THR A 110 9.06 5.70 24.90
CA THR A 110 8.33 4.51 24.50
C THR A 110 9.22 3.29 24.67
N ASN A 111 8.74 2.29 25.41
CA ASN A 111 9.36 0.97 25.49
C ASN A 111 9.40 0.30 24.09
N LEU A 112 9.90 -0.94 24.03
CA LEU A 112 9.95 -1.74 22.81
C LEU A 112 8.63 -1.66 22.01
N THR A 113 8.71 -1.06 20.82
CA THR A 113 7.56 -0.83 19.96
C THR A 113 7.57 -1.82 18.82
N LYS A 114 6.58 -2.70 18.79
CA LYS A 114 6.32 -3.64 17.69
C LYS A 114 5.40 -2.98 16.67
N VAL A 115 5.77 -3.05 15.40
CA VAL A 115 5.01 -2.53 14.26
C VAL A 115 4.78 -3.66 13.26
N SER A 116 3.53 -3.89 12.88
CA SER A 116 3.15 -4.68 11.71
C SER A 116 2.84 -3.74 10.56
N LEU A 117 3.40 -4.00 9.39
CA LEU A 117 3.25 -3.10 8.24
C LEU A 117 3.12 -3.87 6.92
N GLU A 118 2.36 -3.27 6.02
CA GLU A 118 2.26 -3.65 4.61
C GLU A 118 2.41 -2.36 3.78
N ILE A 119 3.41 -2.35 2.90
CA ILE A 119 3.66 -1.29 1.92
C ILE A 119 3.32 -1.87 0.55
N LEU A 120 2.44 -1.20 -0.17
CA LEU A 120 2.03 -1.54 -1.53
C LEU A 120 2.42 -0.39 -2.44
N VAL A 121 3.10 -0.70 -3.54
CA VAL A 121 3.33 0.24 -4.64
C VAL A 121 2.44 -0.19 -5.78
N ILE A 122 1.57 0.72 -6.20
CA ILE A 122 0.61 0.51 -7.28
C ILE A 122 1.03 1.46 -8.40
N ASN A 123 1.36 0.89 -9.56
CA ASN A 123 1.66 1.70 -10.71
C ASN A 123 0.37 2.27 -11.30
N THR A 124 0.35 3.58 -11.44
CA THR A 124 -0.74 4.32 -12.07
C THR A 124 -0.54 4.28 -13.59
N TRP A 125 -0.68 3.11 -14.21
CA TRP A 125 -0.90 3.01 -15.67
C TRP A 125 -2.22 3.69 -16.10
N PHE A 126 -3.02 4.13 -15.13
CA PHE A 126 -4.26 4.89 -15.28
C PHE A 126 -4.08 6.41 -15.16
N GLU A 127 -2.87 6.95 -15.37
CA GLU A 127 -2.79 8.33 -15.86
C GLU A 127 -3.29 8.33 -17.32
N GLY A 128 -4.60 8.58 -17.45
CA GLY A 128 -5.17 8.90 -18.74
C GLY A 128 -4.61 10.22 -19.24
N SER A 129 -3.68 10.13 -20.19
CA SER A 129 -3.50 11.11 -21.28
C SER A 129 -2.66 10.50 -22.38
#